data_AF-A0A8H4V253-F1
#
_entry.id   AF-A0A8H4V253-F1
#
_cell.length_a   1.000
_cell.length_b   1.000
_cell.length_c   1.000
_cell.angle_alpha   90.00
_cell.angle_beta   90.00
_cell.angle_gamma   90.00
#
_symmetry.space_group_name_H-M   'P 1'
#
loop_
_entity.id
_entity.type
_entity.pdbx_description
1 polymer ?
#
loop_
_entity_poly.entity_id
_entity_poly.type
_entity_poly.pdbx_seq_one_letter_code
_entity_poly.pdbx_strand_id
1 'polypeptide(L)'
;MGPFGISHSLSQYETVVAVASNAGIAGVVPYLKQLLYSYNTLTAQIRRLHLVWEVDTLGMVVEAQPLLNDLLKDDSLTNGYIFEVSIYTESAHDNGESFGEHGRAFRYHGKPDYNKIISTEVADDYIERVPSTPERNGEILILTSVSNRLRDHLKSVVCRYLGKKVTMQEVDYRPSEVIAQ
;
A
#
# COMPACT_ATOMS: atom_id res chain seq x y z
N MET A 1 -26.27 2.47 -2.69
CA MET A 1 -24.99 1.94 -2.16
C MET A 1 -24.19 1.49 -3.37
N GLY A 2 -23.21 2.28 -3.81
CA GLY A 2 -22.47 2.05 -5.06
C GLY A 2 -21.37 0.99 -4.92
N PRO A 3 -20.72 0.59 -6.03
CA PRO A 3 -19.80 -0.55 -6.11
C PRO A 3 -18.47 -0.41 -5.35
N PHE A 4 -18.29 0.67 -4.59
CA PHE A 4 -17.08 0.93 -3.80
C PHE A 4 -17.52 1.19 -2.36
N GLY A 5 -17.59 0.13 -1.56
CA GLY A 5 -18.15 0.10 -0.20
C GLY A 5 -17.38 0.92 0.85
N ILE A 6 -16.61 1.92 0.45
CA ILE A 6 -15.97 2.88 1.33
C ILE A 6 -16.66 4.24 1.20
N SER A 7 -17.48 4.58 2.20
CA SER A 7 -18.07 5.92 2.34
C SER A 7 -17.06 6.97 2.82
N HIS A 8 -15.80 6.59 3.03
CA HIS A 8 -14.74 7.47 3.53
C HIS A 8 -13.90 7.95 2.35
N SER A 9 -13.80 9.26 2.18
CA SER A 9 -12.98 9.83 1.11
C SER A 9 -11.51 9.52 1.37
N LEU A 10 -10.86 8.82 0.45
CA LEU A 10 -9.41 8.55 0.52
C LEU A 10 -8.57 9.82 0.29
N SER A 11 -9.18 10.92 -0.16
CA SER A 11 -8.51 12.18 -0.50
C SER A 11 -7.89 12.92 0.67
N GLN A 12 -8.27 12.60 1.91
CA GLN A 12 -7.77 13.25 3.13
C GLN A 12 -6.41 12.70 3.58
N TYR A 13 -6.03 11.52 3.10
CA TYR A 13 -4.79 10.85 3.49
C TYR A 13 -3.63 11.34 2.61
N GLU A 14 -2.54 11.75 3.25
CA GLU A 14 -1.30 12.10 2.54
C GLU A 14 -0.42 10.86 2.34
N THR A 15 -0.48 9.90 3.28
CA THR A 15 0.27 8.64 3.24
C THR A 15 -0.67 7.45 3.38
N VAL A 16 -0.50 6.44 2.52
CA VAL A 16 -1.22 5.16 2.61
C VAL A 16 -0.22 4.02 2.62
N VAL A 17 -0.32 3.17 3.64
CA VAL A 17 0.39 1.90 3.73
C VAL A 17 -0.62 0.78 3.52
N ALA A 18 -0.57 0.14 2.36
CA ALA A 18 -1.39 -1.03 2.05
C ALA A 18 -0.65 -2.31 2.46
N VAL A 19 -1.22 -3.08 3.38
CA VAL A 19 -0.67 -4.35 3.83
C VAL A 19 -1.54 -5.49 3.33
N ALA A 20 -0.91 -6.44 2.64
CA ALA A 20 -1.56 -7.63 2.13
C ALA A 20 -0.83 -8.89 2.56
N SER A 21 -1.57 -10.00 2.76
CA SER A 21 -0.99 -11.32 2.91
C SER A 21 -1.51 -12.27 1.84
N ASN A 22 -0.63 -12.97 1.12
CA ASN A 22 -0.99 -13.95 0.10
C ASN A 22 -2.00 -13.37 -0.89
N ALA A 23 -3.14 -14.04 -1.12
CA ALA A 23 -4.21 -13.56 -2.02
C ALA A 23 -4.87 -12.23 -1.59
N GLY A 24 -4.62 -11.75 -0.37
CA GLY A 24 -5.11 -10.45 0.12
C GLY A 24 -4.68 -9.26 -0.75
N ILE A 25 -3.64 -9.42 -1.58
CA ILE A 25 -3.25 -8.40 -2.56
C ILE A 25 -4.43 -8.03 -3.48
N ALA A 26 -5.29 -8.99 -3.84
CA ALA A 26 -6.47 -8.74 -4.66
C ALA A 26 -7.45 -7.77 -3.99
N GLY A 27 -7.51 -7.76 -2.65
CA GLY A 27 -8.39 -6.87 -1.88
C GLY A 27 -7.90 -5.42 -1.86
N VAL A 28 -6.59 -5.18 -1.81
CA VAL A 28 -6.03 -3.82 -1.72
C VAL A 28 -5.82 -3.15 -3.08
N VAL A 29 -5.62 -3.93 -4.15
CA VAL A 29 -5.27 -3.39 -5.48
C VAL A 29 -6.33 -2.42 -6.05
N PRO A 30 -7.64 -2.66 -5.98
CA PRO A 30 -8.64 -1.71 -6.46
C PRO A 30 -8.53 -0.33 -5.80
N TYR A 31 -8.20 -0.31 -4.50
CA TYR A 31 -8.00 0.93 -3.75
C TYR A 31 -6.69 1.63 -4.15
N LEU A 32 -5.61 0.87 -4.36
CA LEU A 32 -4.35 1.42 -4.87
C LEU A 32 -4.51 2.05 -6.26
N LYS A 33 -5.27 1.41 -7.17
CA LYS A 33 -5.60 1.99 -8.48
C LYS A 33 -6.36 3.31 -8.34
N GLN A 34 -7.34 3.37 -7.46
CA GLN A 34 -8.10 4.59 -7.20
C GLN A 34 -7.20 5.71 -6.65
N LEU A 35 -6.30 5.39 -5.71
CA LEU A 35 -5.36 6.35 -5.11
C LEU A 35 -4.39 6.92 -6.15
N LEU A 36 -3.81 6.06 -7.00
CA LEU A 36 -2.92 6.47 -8.09
C LEU A 36 -3.65 7.31 -9.13
N TYR A 37 -4.88 6.93 -9.51
CA TYR A 37 -5.71 7.74 -10.39
C TYR A 37 -5.99 9.13 -9.80
N SER A 38 -6.34 9.20 -8.51
CA SER A 38 -6.59 10.47 -7.84
C SER A 38 -5.34 11.35 -7.73
N TYR A 39 -4.17 10.74 -7.51
CA TYR A 39 -2.89 11.42 -7.57
C TYR A 39 -2.61 12.00 -8.97
N ASN A 40 -2.72 11.18 -10.00
CA ASN A 40 -2.48 11.58 -11.39
C ASN A 40 -3.44 12.66 -11.91
N THR A 41 -4.64 12.72 -11.36
CA THR A 41 -5.65 13.74 -11.68
C THR A 41 -5.61 14.96 -10.76
N LEU A 42 -4.67 15.02 -9.81
CA LEU A 42 -4.53 16.08 -8.80
C LEU A 42 -5.80 16.28 -7.94
N THR A 43 -6.56 15.20 -7.72
CA THR A 43 -7.81 15.21 -6.94
C THR A 43 -7.63 14.75 -5.49
N ALA A 44 -6.43 14.33 -5.10
CA ALA A 44 -6.07 13.94 -3.74
C ALA A 44 -4.72 14.53 -3.31
N GLN A 45 -4.49 14.64 -2.00
CA GLN A 45 -3.23 15.14 -1.41
C GLN A 45 -2.20 14.03 -1.15
N ILE A 46 -2.32 12.90 -1.84
CA ILE A 46 -1.45 11.74 -1.64
C ILE A 46 -0.03 12.10 -2.07
N ARG A 47 0.93 11.80 -1.19
CA ARG A 47 2.37 11.99 -1.42
C ARG A 47 3.15 10.69 -1.33
N ARG A 48 2.63 9.68 -0.62
CA ARG A 48 3.30 8.41 -0.38
C ARG A 48 2.31 7.26 -0.39
N LEU A 49 2.60 6.25 -1.22
CA LEU A 49 1.89 4.98 -1.28
C LEU A 49 2.90 3.85 -1.10
N HIS A 50 2.70 3.02 -0.08
CA HIS A 50 3.56 1.87 0.20
C HIS A 50 2.75 0.59 0.25
N LEU A 51 2.99 -0.34 -0.69
CA LEU A 51 2.45 -1.69 -0.63
C LEU A 51 3.44 -2.62 0.07
N VAL A 52 3.03 -3.20 1.19
CA VAL A 52 3.74 -4.25 1.92
C VAL A 52 3.01 -5.57 1.71
N TRP A 53 3.62 -6.49 1.00
CA TRP A 53 3.02 -7.79 0.69
C TRP A 53 3.81 -8.94 1.31
N GLU A 54 3.25 -9.59 2.33
CA GLU A 54 3.78 -10.83 2.89
C GLU A 54 3.21 -12.03 2.11
N VAL A 55 4.08 -12.84 1.52
CA VAL A 55 3.66 -13.92 0.61
C VAL A 55 4.44 -15.21 0.84
N ASP A 56 3.70 -16.32 0.94
CA ASP A 56 4.26 -17.62 1.31
C ASP A 56 5.13 -18.23 0.20
N THR A 57 4.79 -17.97 -1.08
CA THR A 57 5.42 -18.64 -2.22
C THR A 57 5.79 -17.70 -3.36
N LEU A 58 6.85 -18.04 -4.09
CA LEU A 58 7.23 -17.33 -5.32
C LEU A 58 6.20 -17.49 -6.45
N GLY A 59 5.43 -18.59 -6.47
CA GLY A 59 4.38 -18.80 -7.47
C GLY A 59 3.34 -17.69 -7.46
N MET A 60 2.86 -17.31 -6.27
CA MET A 60 1.94 -16.18 -6.10
C MET A 60 2.55 -14.86 -6.60
N VAL A 61 3.84 -14.65 -6.36
CA VAL A 61 4.58 -13.46 -6.79
C VAL A 61 4.63 -13.35 -8.32
N VAL A 62 4.90 -14.47 -9.01
CA VAL A 62 4.89 -14.54 -10.48
C VAL A 62 3.48 -14.26 -11.02
N GLU A 63 2.45 -14.85 -10.42
CA GLU A 63 1.05 -14.64 -10.83
C GLU A 63 0.60 -13.17 -10.66
N ALA A 64 1.07 -12.50 -9.60
CA ALA A 64 0.76 -11.10 -9.33
C ALA A 64 1.61 -10.10 -10.13
N GLN A 65 2.64 -10.55 -10.85
CA GLN A 65 3.56 -9.67 -11.56
C GLN A 65 2.87 -8.74 -12.57
N PRO A 66 1.94 -9.19 -13.43
CA PRO A 66 1.23 -8.30 -14.35
C PRO A 66 0.46 -7.21 -13.59
N LEU A 67 -0.14 -7.57 -12.45
CA LEU A 67 -0.91 -6.67 -11.61
C LEU A 67 -0.02 -5.59 -10.96
N LEU A 68 1.14 -5.99 -10.43
CA LEU A 68 2.11 -5.09 -9.82
C LEU A 68 2.74 -4.15 -10.86
N ASN A 69 3.05 -4.67 -12.06
CA ASN A 69 3.59 -3.85 -13.14
C ASN A 69 2.57 -2.81 -13.64
N ASP A 70 1.28 -3.14 -13.67
CA ASP A 70 0.20 -2.20 -14.01
C ASP A 70 0.15 -1.04 -12.99
N LEU A 71 0.18 -1.34 -11.68
CA LEU A 71 0.22 -0.31 -10.64
C LEU A 71 1.48 0.58 -10.72
N LEU A 72 2.65 -0.03 -10.96
CA LEU A 72 3.91 0.71 -11.11
C LEU A 72 3.93 1.59 -12.36
N LYS A 73 3.19 1.21 -13.40
CA LYS A 73 3.03 2.02 -14.61
C LYS A 73 2.15 3.23 -14.34
N ASP A 74 1.06 3.06 -13.59
CA ASP A 74 0.17 4.17 -13.23
C ASP A 74 0.89 5.26 -12.41
N ASP A 75 1.85 4.89 -11.55
CA ASP A 75 2.68 5.84 -10.77
C ASP A 75 3.59 6.72 -11.64
N SER A 76 3.98 6.25 -12.83
CA SER A 76 4.94 6.94 -13.70
C SER A 76 4.38 8.14 -14.48
N LEU A 77 3.06 8.37 -14.42
CA LEU A 77 2.36 9.30 -15.33
C LEU A 77 2.55 10.79 -14.98
N THR A 78 2.98 11.13 -13.75
CA THR A 78 3.07 12.52 -13.27
C THR A 78 4.48 12.97 -12.85
N ASN A 79 5.53 12.27 -13.26
CA ASN A 79 6.95 12.58 -12.98
C ASN A 79 7.36 12.59 -11.48
N GLY A 80 6.44 12.26 -10.56
CA GLY A 80 6.70 12.02 -9.15
C GLY A 80 6.38 10.57 -8.80
N TYR A 81 7.40 9.81 -8.40
CA TYR A 81 7.20 8.42 -7.97
C TYR A 81 6.74 8.39 -6.51
N ILE A 82 5.44 8.22 -6.28
CA ILE A 82 4.87 8.15 -4.92
C ILE A 82 4.67 6.70 -4.47
N PHE A 83 4.68 5.74 -5.38
CA PHE A 83 4.42 4.33 -5.10
C PHE A 83 5.69 3.53 -4.88
N GLU A 84 5.67 2.68 -3.85
CA GLU A 84 6.71 1.71 -3.54
C GLU A 84 6.08 0.36 -3.18
N VAL A 85 6.71 -0.73 -3.63
CA VAL A 85 6.27 -2.10 -3.35
C VAL A 85 7.38 -2.82 -2.59
N SER A 86 7.03 -3.42 -1.45
CA SER A 86 7.91 -4.26 -0.64
C SER A 86 7.28 -5.64 -0.48
N ILE A 87 7.88 -6.63 -1.12
CA ILE A 87 7.43 -8.03 -1.14
C ILE A 87 8.30 -8.83 -0.18
N TYR A 88 7.70 -9.48 0.80
CA TYR A 88 8.38 -10.27 1.82
C TYR A 88 8.02 -11.75 1.66
N THR A 89 9.04 -12.60 1.51
CA THR A 89 8.84 -14.05 1.38
C THR A 89 10.00 -14.83 1.99
N GLU A 90 9.70 -15.92 2.69
CA GLU A 90 10.72 -16.86 3.19
C GLU A 90 11.41 -17.64 2.07
N SER A 91 10.83 -17.64 0.86
CA SER A 91 11.39 -18.35 -0.31
C SER A 91 12.38 -17.49 -1.13
N ALA A 92 12.71 -16.27 -0.69
CA ALA A 92 13.58 -15.38 -1.45
C ALA A 92 15.06 -15.79 -1.31
N HIS A 93 15.54 -16.61 -2.24
CA HIS A 93 16.97 -16.94 -2.34
C HIS A 93 17.67 -16.29 -3.55
N ASP A 94 16.92 -15.78 -4.52
CA ASP A 94 17.47 -15.15 -5.73
C ASP A 94 17.00 -13.70 -5.95
N ASN A 95 17.82 -12.96 -6.70
CA ASN A 95 17.42 -11.76 -7.44
C ASN A 95 16.48 -12.14 -8.60
N GLY A 96 15.37 -12.85 -8.32
CA GLY A 96 14.24 -13.02 -9.24
C GLY A 96 13.77 -11.69 -9.83
N GLU A 97 13.07 -11.77 -10.96
CA GLU A 97 12.77 -10.68 -11.89
C GLU A 97 12.43 -9.33 -11.22
N SER A 98 13.00 -8.26 -11.78
CA SER A 98 12.67 -6.89 -11.40
C SER A 98 11.21 -6.59 -11.75
N PHE A 99 10.50 -5.92 -10.85
CA PHE A 99 9.16 -5.39 -11.12
C PHE A 99 9.26 -3.93 -11.58
N GLY A 100 8.52 -3.60 -12.64
CA GLY A 100 8.55 -2.29 -13.29
C GLY A 100 9.92 -1.90 -13.85
N GLU A 101 10.00 -0.70 -14.43
CA GLU A 101 11.24 -0.16 -15.02
C GLU A 101 11.94 0.86 -14.09
N HIS A 102 11.31 1.21 -12.96
CA HIS A 102 11.65 2.39 -12.17
C HIS A 102 12.34 2.09 -10.83
N GLY A 103 12.63 0.82 -10.52
CA GLY A 103 13.35 0.44 -9.29
C GLY A 103 12.58 0.72 -8.00
N ARG A 104 11.25 0.60 -8.02
CA ARG A 104 10.35 0.92 -6.89
C ARG A 104 9.76 -0.30 -6.19
N ALA A 105 10.17 -1.48 -6.60
CA ALA A 105 9.64 -2.73 -6.11
C ALA A 105 10.77 -3.64 -5.66
N PHE A 106 10.75 -3.97 -4.38
CA PHE A 106 11.83 -4.64 -3.68
C PHE A 106 11.32 -5.95 -3.09
N ARG A 107 12.11 -7.00 -3.22
CA ARG A 107 11.84 -8.30 -2.58
C ARG A 107 12.82 -8.51 -1.43
N TYR A 108 12.28 -8.89 -0.29
CA TYR A 108 13.00 -9.13 0.95
C TYR A 108 12.80 -10.56 1.42
N HIS A 109 13.85 -11.16 1.97
CA HIS A 109 13.79 -12.48 2.58
C HIS A 109 13.23 -12.39 4.01
N GLY A 110 12.28 -13.28 4.32
CA GLY A 110 11.67 -13.38 5.65
C GLY A 110 10.39 -12.57 5.79
N LYS A 111 10.07 -12.18 7.02
CA LYS A 111 8.82 -11.49 7.37
C LYS A 111 9.01 -9.98 7.53
N PRO A 112 7.97 -9.16 7.25
CA PRO A 112 8.06 -7.72 7.46
C PRO A 112 8.17 -7.38 8.94
N ASP A 113 9.05 -6.42 9.27
CA ASP A 113 9.00 -5.74 10.57
C ASP A 113 8.00 -4.58 10.49
N TYR A 114 6.74 -4.88 10.80
CA TYR A 114 5.67 -3.89 10.75
C TYR A 114 5.87 -2.72 11.71
N ASN A 115 6.58 -2.90 12.82
CA ASN A 115 6.87 -1.78 13.73
C ASN A 115 7.81 -0.81 13.04
N LYS A 116 8.89 -1.31 12.46
CA LYS A 116 9.84 -0.50 11.72
C LYS A 116 9.17 0.18 10.54
N ILE A 117 8.48 -0.57 9.68
CA ILE A 117 7.81 -0.03 8.49
C ILE A 117 6.83 1.08 8.87
N ILE A 118 5.88 0.82 9.77
CA ILE A 118 4.89 1.82 10.16
C ILE A 118 5.57 3.02 10.84
N SER A 119 6.59 2.79 11.66
CA SER A 119 7.32 3.90 12.31
C SER A 119 8.00 4.83 11.30
N THR A 120 8.58 4.28 10.24
CA THR A 120 9.26 5.06 9.20
C THR A 120 8.27 5.83 8.34
N GLU A 121 7.17 5.21 7.93
CA GLU A 121 6.10 5.90 7.19
C GLU A 121 5.45 7.01 8.04
N VAL A 122 5.34 6.81 9.36
CA VAL A 122 4.84 7.83 10.30
C VAL A 122 5.83 8.97 10.56
N ALA A 123 7.13 8.68 10.51
CA ALA A 123 8.18 9.69 10.68
C ALA A 123 8.30 10.60 9.44
N ASP A 124 7.83 10.13 8.29
CA ASP A 124 7.92 10.81 7.00
C ASP A 124 9.38 11.02 6.56
N ASP A 125 10.23 10.04 6.85
CA ASP A 125 11.69 10.08 6.59
C ASP A 125 12.04 10.14 5.09
N TYR A 126 11.05 10.02 4.20
CA TYR A 126 11.21 9.96 2.74
C TYR A 126 10.89 11.27 2.01
N ILE A 127 10.30 12.28 2.68
CA ILE A 127 9.93 13.55 2.04
C ILE A 127 11.00 14.60 2.34
N GLU A 128 11.71 15.08 1.31
CA GLU A 128 12.55 16.27 1.43
C GLU A 128 11.67 17.48 1.77
N ARG A 129 11.75 17.92 3.02
CA ARG A 129 10.94 19.02 3.55
C ARG A 129 11.57 20.36 3.22
N VAL A 130 10.78 21.27 2.64
CA VAL A 130 11.10 22.70 2.62
C VAL A 130 10.89 23.25 4.06
N PRO A 131 11.90 23.84 4.72
CA PRO A 131 11.86 24.15 6.16
C PRO A 131 10.90 25.27 6.61
N SER A 132 9.93 25.69 5.78
CA SER A 132 9.26 27.00 5.94
C SER A 132 7.77 26.97 6.29
N THR A 133 7.15 25.82 6.57
CA THR A 133 5.73 25.78 6.95
C THR A 133 5.46 24.91 8.20
N PRO A 134 4.61 25.37 9.12
CA PRO A 134 4.32 24.66 10.36
C PRO A 134 3.64 23.32 10.09
N GLU A 135 4.10 22.32 10.83
CA GLU A 135 3.77 20.90 10.79
C GLU A 135 2.28 20.60 10.56
N ARG A 136 1.97 20.13 9.36
CA ARG A 136 0.81 19.26 9.16
C ARG A 136 1.34 17.92 8.68
N ASN A 137 1.64 17.02 9.60
CA ASN A 137 1.63 15.60 9.25
C ASN A 137 0.20 15.29 8.76
N GLY A 138 0.08 14.96 7.48
CA GLY A 138 -1.18 14.48 6.92
C GLY A 138 -1.64 13.20 7.59
N GLU A 139 -2.91 12.87 7.39
CA GLU A 139 -3.45 11.63 7.92
C GLU A 139 -2.80 10.43 7.23
N ILE A 140 -2.57 9.36 8.00
CA ILE A 140 -1.97 8.13 7.52
C ILE A 140 -3.03 7.04 7.56
N LEU A 141 -3.22 6.36 6.43
CA LEU A 141 -4.11 5.22 6.33
C LEU A 141 -3.31 3.93 6.24
N ILE A 142 -3.60 2.98 7.14
CA ILE A 142 -3.15 1.60 7.04
C ILE A 142 -4.28 0.78 6.45
N LEU A 143 -4.22 0.50 5.14
CA LEU A 143 -5.20 -0.32 4.44
C LEU A 143 -4.78 -1.78 4.54
N THR A 144 -5.65 -2.70 4.95
CA THR A 144 -5.23 -4.08 5.21
C THR A 144 -6.16 -5.12 4.60
N SER A 145 -5.58 -6.12 3.94
CA SER A 145 -6.28 -7.35 3.53
C SER A 145 -5.38 -8.53 3.88
N VAL A 146 -5.51 -8.98 5.13
CA VAL A 146 -4.56 -9.90 5.79
C VAL A 146 -5.27 -10.96 6.63
N SER A 147 -4.56 -12.03 6.95
CA SER A 147 -5.03 -13.05 7.92
C SER A 147 -5.41 -12.44 9.27
N ASN A 148 -6.30 -13.08 10.03
CA ASN A 148 -6.73 -12.61 11.36
C ASN A 148 -5.54 -12.41 12.32
N ARG A 149 -4.58 -13.34 12.32
CA ARG A 149 -3.38 -13.23 13.17
C ARG A 149 -2.55 -12.01 12.83
N LEU A 150 -2.33 -11.75 11.54
CA LEU A 150 -1.58 -10.59 11.09
C LEU A 150 -2.36 -9.28 11.35
N ARG A 151 -3.69 -9.31 11.18
CA ARG A 151 -4.57 -8.18 11.51
C ARG A 151 -4.46 -7.77 12.97
N ASP A 152 -4.52 -8.74 13.89
CA ASP A 152 -4.41 -8.48 15.32
C ASP A 152 -3.02 -7.97 15.70
N HIS A 153 -1.98 -8.48 15.03
CA HIS A 153 -0.63 -7.94 15.17
C HIS A 153 -0.54 -6.48 14.68
N LEU A 154 -1.05 -6.17 13.48
CA LEU A 154 -1.08 -4.82 12.94
C LEU A 154 -1.87 -3.86 13.82
N LYS A 155 -3.03 -4.29 14.37
CA LYS A 155 -3.78 -3.49 15.36
C LYS A 155 -2.91 -3.16 16.57
N SER A 156 -2.19 -4.13 17.12
CA SER A 156 -1.28 -3.91 18.25
C SER A 156 -0.17 -2.90 17.91
N VAL A 157 0.36 -2.93 16.69
CA VAL A 157 1.37 -1.98 16.20
C VAL A 157 0.77 -0.58 16.02
N VAL A 158 -0.34 -0.46 15.30
CA VAL A 158 -1.02 0.80 14.98
C VAL A 158 -1.56 1.49 16.22
N CYS A 159 -2.02 0.74 17.23
CA CYS A 159 -2.48 1.31 18.51
C CYS A 159 -1.46 2.23 19.18
N ARG A 160 -0.15 2.05 18.92
CA ARG A 160 0.92 2.91 19.44
C ARG A 160 0.97 4.30 18.78
N TYR A 161 0.29 4.47 17.65
CA TYR A 161 0.33 5.67 16.80
C TYR A 161 -1.02 6.39 16.70
N LEU A 162 -2.02 6.04 17.51
CA LEU A 162 -3.35 6.69 17.48
C LEU A 162 -3.28 8.21 17.71
N GLY A 163 -2.29 8.69 18.48
CA GLY A 163 -2.05 10.12 18.70
C GLY A 163 -1.46 10.86 17.49
N LYS A 164 -1.10 10.16 16.41
CA LYS A 164 -0.44 10.71 15.21
C LYS A 164 -1.31 10.66 13.95
N LYS A 165 -2.64 10.65 14.11
CA LYS A 165 -3.62 10.60 13.00
C LYS A 165 -3.44 9.38 12.07
N VAL A 166 -3.07 8.24 12.66
CA VAL A 166 -2.99 6.97 11.96
C VAL A 166 -4.33 6.24 12.10
N THR A 167 -4.97 5.94 10.98
CA THR A 167 -6.21 5.17 10.90
C THR A 167 -5.90 3.83 10.25
N MET A 168 -6.51 2.75 10.74
CA MET A 168 -6.42 1.43 10.11
C MET A 168 -7.79 1.03 9.56
N GLN A 169 -7.80 0.56 8.31
CA GLN A 169 -8.99 0.09 7.64
C GLN A 169 -8.76 -1.28 7.02
N GLU A 170 -9.71 -2.18 7.24
CA GLU A 170 -9.71 -3.49 6.61
C GLU A 170 -10.51 -3.46 5.31
N VAL A 171 -10.04 -4.17 4.30
CA VAL A 171 -10.72 -4.32 3.02
C VAL A 171 -10.83 -5.79 2.63
N ASP A 172 -12.06 -6.16 2.30
CA ASP A 172 -12.39 -7.44 1.70
C ASP A 172 -12.36 -7.31 0.18
N TYR A 173 -11.75 -8.28 -0.50
CA TYR A 173 -11.95 -8.44 -1.94
C TYR A 173 -13.40 -8.85 -2.19
N ARG A 174 -14.19 -7.96 -2.77
CA ARG A 174 -15.45 -8.30 -3.42
C ARG A 174 -15.20 -8.21 -4.92
N PRO A 175 -15.05 -9.33 -5.65
CA PRO A 175 -15.05 -9.27 -7.10
C PRO A 175 -16.37 -8.61 -7.49
N SER A 176 -16.32 -7.51 -8.23
CA SER A 176 -17.51 -6.88 -8.77
C SER A 176 -18.30 -7.96 -9.51
N GLU A 177 -19.52 -8.25 -9.05
CA GLU A 177 -20.47 -9.09 -9.79
C GLU A 177 -20.56 -8.48 -11.19
N VAL A 178 -19.99 -9.19 -12.16
CA VAL A 178 -20.23 -8.91 -13.56
C VAL A 178 -21.72 -9.08 -13.73
N ILE A 179 -22.44 -7.97 -13.94
CA ILE A 179 -23.82 -8.01 -14.41
C ILE A 179 -23.73 -8.65 -15.79
N ALA A 180 -23.93 -9.96 -15.85
CA ALA A 180 -24.21 -10.66 -17.08
C ALA A 180 -25.50 -10.04 -17.65
N GLN A 181 -25.37 -9.50 -18.87
CA GLN A 181 -26.46 -8.94 -19.66
C GLN A 181 -27.46 -10.02 -20.06
#